data_AF-A0A7W0HBF4-F1
#
_entry.id   AF-A0A7W0HBF4-F1
#
_cell.length_a   1.000
_cell.length_b   1.000
_cell.length_c   1.000
_cell.angle_alpha   90.00
_cell.angle_beta   90.00
_cell.angle_gamma   90.00
#
_symmetry.space_group_name_H-M   'P 1'
#
loop_
_entity.id
_entity.type
_entity.pdbx_description
1 polymer ?
#
loop_
_entity_poly.entity_id
_entity_poly.type
_entity_poly.pdbx_seq_one_letter_code
_entity_poly.pdbx_strand_id
1 'polypeptide(L)'
;MAFVVAGALGAVARHLVTVWAAQCTTEWLPWGTFAVNVTGSLAAGLLSGLVLHHGLAPAPYLVLTTGFCGAYTTFSTFSVENVLLLEQGAGARALANLAGTLVIGVAAAAAGLALASL
;
A
#
# COMPACT_ATOMS: atom_id res chain seq x y z
N MET A 1 -12.96 7.38 17.91
CA MET A 1 -12.90 5.89 17.92
C MET A 1 -12.70 5.31 16.52
N ALA A 2 -13.47 5.70 15.50
CA ALA A 2 -13.37 5.11 14.14
C ALA A 2 -11.95 5.09 13.54
N PHE A 3 -11.18 6.18 13.63
CA PHE A 3 -9.78 6.21 13.18
C PHE A 3 -8.87 5.23 13.91
N VAL A 4 -9.06 5.06 15.22
CA VAL A 4 -8.27 4.13 16.04
C VAL A 4 -8.54 2.69 15.59
N VAL A 5 -9.81 2.35 15.40
CA VAL A 5 -10.22 1.01 14.94
C VAL A 5 -9.71 0.76 13.52
N ALA A 6 -9.93 1.69 12.60
CA ALA A 6 -9.48 1.57 11.21
C ALA A 6 -7.95 1.45 11.11
N GLY A 7 -7.21 2.26 11.87
CA GLY A 7 -5.75 2.20 11.92
C GLY A 7 -5.24 0.89 12.54
N ALA A 8 -5.85 0.40 13.62
CA ALA A 8 -5.51 -0.89 14.21
C ALA A 8 -5.74 -2.03 13.22
N LEU A 9 -6.89 -2.04 12.52
CA LEU A 9 -7.19 -3.02 11.48
C LEU A 9 -6.21 -2.94 10.31
N GLY A 10 -5.86 -1.74 9.86
CA GLY A 10 -4.88 -1.53 8.78
C GLY A 10 -3.50 -2.07 9.16
N ALA A 11 -3.03 -1.77 10.37
CA ALA A 11 -1.75 -2.26 10.87
C ALA A 11 -1.72 -3.79 11.03
N VAL A 12 -2.79 -4.40 11.55
CA VAL A 12 -2.91 -5.86 11.67
C VAL A 12 -2.96 -6.50 10.28
N ALA A 13 -3.76 -5.97 9.36
CA ALA A 13 -3.84 -6.46 7.99
C ALA A 13 -2.48 -6.39 7.28
N ARG A 14 -1.73 -5.28 7.45
CA ARG A 14 -0.37 -5.15 6.93
C ARG A 14 0.53 -6.26 7.48
N HIS A 15 0.53 -6.47 8.79
CA HIS A 15 1.34 -7.50 9.42
C HIS A 15 1.02 -8.89 8.88
N LEU A 16 -0.26 -9.25 8.78
CA LEU A 16 -0.68 -10.56 8.26
C LEU A 16 -0.27 -10.75 6.80
N VAL A 17 -0.43 -9.75 5.94
CA VAL A 17 -0.01 -9.81 4.54
C VAL A 17 1.51 -9.94 4.43
N THR A 18 2.27 -9.20 5.22
CA THR A 18 3.74 -9.30 5.22
C THR A 18 4.21 -10.69 5.65
N VAL A 19 3.64 -11.25 6.71
CA VAL A 19 3.98 -12.60 7.20
C VAL A 19 3.60 -13.66 6.16
N TRP A 20 2.41 -13.56 5.58
CA TRP A 20 1.96 -14.49 4.55
C TRP A 20 2.84 -14.43 3.30
N ALA A 21 3.18 -13.23 2.83
CA ALA A 21 4.06 -13.05 1.68
C ALA A 21 5.45 -13.67 1.93
N ALA A 22 5.99 -13.55 3.14
CA ALA A 22 7.27 -14.18 3.51
C ALA A 22 7.22 -15.72 3.45
N GLN A 23 6.05 -16.34 3.63
CA GLN A 23 5.87 -17.79 3.50
C GLN A 23 5.72 -18.25 2.05
N CYS A 24 5.19 -17.38 1.18
CA CYS A 24 4.86 -17.72 -0.20
C CYS A 24 5.92 -17.31 -1.23
N THR A 25 6.89 -16.48 -0.84
CA THR A 25 7.86 -15.88 -1.75
C THR A 25 9.29 -16.08 -1.27
N THR A 26 10.25 -15.98 -2.19
CA THR A 26 11.67 -15.96 -1.86
C THR A 26 12.12 -14.57 -1.43
N GLU A 27 13.17 -14.48 -0.62
CA GLU A 27 13.75 -13.21 -0.11
C GLU A 27 14.48 -12.37 -1.19
N TRP A 28 14.06 -12.48 -2.46
CA TRP A 28 14.62 -11.68 -3.54
C TRP A 28 14.15 -10.22 -3.49
N LEU A 29 12.89 -9.97 -3.10
CA LEU A 29 12.32 -8.65 -2.90
C LEU A 29 11.44 -8.64 -1.64
N PRO A 30 11.19 -7.47 -1.03
CA PRO A 30 10.26 -7.34 0.08
C PRO A 30 8.81 -7.38 -0.42
N TRP A 31 8.37 -8.56 -0.87
CA TRP A 31 7.06 -8.78 -1.51
C TRP A 31 5.88 -8.40 -0.61
N GLY A 32 6.02 -8.55 0.70
CA GLY A 32 5.00 -8.11 1.66
C GLY A 32 4.77 -6.59 1.61
N THR A 33 5.85 -5.82 1.68
CA THR A 33 5.80 -4.35 1.63
C THR A 33 5.34 -3.85 0.27
N PHE A 34 5.81 -4.48 -0.81
CA PHE A 34 5.32 -4.23 -2.17
C PHE A 34 3.81 -4.45 -2.27
N ALA A 35 3.32 -5.62 -1.83
CA ALA A 35 1.92 -5.99 -1.93
C ALA A 35 1.01 -5.00 -1.19
N VAL A 36 1.29 -4.69 0.08
CA VAL A 36 0.44 -3.79 0.88
C VAL A 36 0.42 -2.37 0.32
N ASN A 37 1.53 -1.87 -0.22
CA ASN A 37 1.59 -0.55 -0.84
C ASN A 37 0.80 -0.50 -2.15
N VAL A 38 0.90 -1.53 -2.99
CA VAL A 38 0.17 -1.60 -4.27
C VAL A 38 -1.34 -1.77 -4.06
N THR A 39 -1.76 -2.74 -3.25
CA THR A 39 -3.18 -2.97 -2.96
C THR A 39 -3.79 -1.81 -2.17
N GLY A 40 -3.02 -1.19 -1.26
CA GLY A 40 -3.45 0.01 -0.54
C GLY A 40 -3.60 1.22 -1.46
N SER A 41 -2.72 1.37 -2.45
CA SER A 41 -2.84 2.42 -3.49
C SER A 41 -4.08 2.21 -4.37
N LEU A 42 -4.36 0.96 -4.78
CA LEU A 42 -5.59 0.61 -5.48
C LEU A 42 -6.84 1.00 -4.68
N ALA A 43 -6.88 0.62 -3.40
CA ALA A 43 -8.00 0.94 -2.52
C ALA A 43 -8.17 2.47 -2.34
N ALA A 44 -7.07 3.20 -2.12
CA ALA A 44 -7.12 4.65 -2.01
C ALA A 44 -7.60 5.33 -3.31
N GLY A 45 -7.16 4.83 -4.47
CA GLY A 45 -7.65 5.27 -5.77
C GLY A 45 -9.15 5.05 -5.95
N LEU A 46 -9.64 3.85 -5.62
CA LEU A 46 -11.06 3.52 -5.65
C LEU A 46 -11.88 4.43 -4.73
N LEU A 47 -11.45 4.61 -3.48
CA LEU A 47 -12.10 5.50 -2.53
C LEU A 47 -12.14 6.95 -3.01
N SER A 48 -11.06 7.41 -3.64
CA SER A 48 -11.02 8.75 -4.25
C SER A 48 -12.01 8.87 -5.40
N GLY A 49 -12.13 7.85 -6.25
CA GLY A 49 -13.10 7.84 -7.35
C GLY A 49 -14.54 7.78 -6.87
N LEU A 50 -14.83 7.05 -5.80
CA LEU A 50 -16.16 7.03 -5.17
C LEU A 50 -16.58 8.40 -4.64
N VAL A 51 -15.64 9.22 -4.17
CA VAL A 51 -15.91 10.63 -3.81
C VAL A 51 -16.27 11.44 -5.06
N LEU A 52 -15.51 11.28 -6.14
CA LEU A 52 -15.69 12.07 -7.37
C LEU A 52 -16.95 11.71 -8.17
N HIS A 53 -17.27 10.42 -8.27
CA HIS A 53 -18.28 9.92 -9.21
C HIS A 53 -19.58 9.46 -8.53
N HIS A 54 -19.53 9.09 -7.24
CA HIS A 54 -20.68 8.50 -6.53
C HIS A 54 -21.04 9.22 -5.23
N GLY A 55 -20.38 10.35 -4.93
CA GLY A 55 -20.73 11.20 -3.78
C GLY A 55 -20.43 10.58 -2.41
N LEU A 56 -19.40 9.74 -2.30
CA LEU A 56 -18.96 9.20 -1.00
C LEU A 56 -18.71 10.34 0.00
N ALA A 57 -19.33 10.25 1.17
CA ALA A 57 -19.23 11.29 2.19
C ALA A 57 -17.78 11.45 2.72
N PRO A 58 -17.37 12.65 3.17
CA PRO A 58 -16.00 12.89 3.65
C PRO A 58 -15.58 12.04 4.84
N ALA A 59 -16.49 11.75 5.77
CA ALA A 59 -16.19 10.99 6.98
C ALA A 59 -15.73 9.55 6.72
N PRO A 60 -16.48 8.69 6.00
CA PRO A 60 -16.02 7.34 5.66
C PRO A 60 -14.77 7.37 4.76
N TYR A 61 -14.66 8.34 3.85
CA TYR A 61 -13.46 8.53 3.04
C TYR A 61 -12.21 8.71 3.92
N LEU A 62 -12.22 9.66 4.87
CA LEU A 62 -11.08 9.91 5.74
C LEU A 62 -10.77 8.74 6.69
N VAL A 63 -11.79 8.07 7.22
CA VAL A 63 -11.56 6.89 8.10
C VAL A 63 -10.89 5.75 7.33
N LEU A 64 -11.29 5.53 6.07
CA LEU A 64 -10.73 4.46 5.25
C LEU A 64 -9.37 4.83 4.66
N THR A 65 -9.18 6.06 4.16
CA THR A 65 -7.90 6.47 3.57
C THR A 65 -6.87 6.82 4.64
N THR A 66 -7.13 7.79 5.49
CA THR A 66 -6.17 8.22 6.53
C THR A 66 -6.03 7.19 7.64
N GLY A 67 -7.13 6.54 8.04
CA GLY A 67 -7.12 5.52 9.08
C GLY A 67 -6.59 4.18 8.58
N PHE A 68 -7.40 3.45 7.81
CA PHE A 68 -7.06 2.09 7.38
C PHE A 68 -5.90 2.07 6.37
N CYS A 69 -6.03 2.71 5.20
CA CYS A 69 -4.98 2.69 4.17
C CYS A 69 -3.68 3.31 4.67
N GLY A 70 -3.76 4.36 5.50
CA GLY A 70 -2.59 4.99 6.12
C GLY A 70 -1.80 4.05 7.03
N ALA A 71 -2.46 3.16 7.77
CA ALA A 71 -1.80 2.16 8.61
C ALA A 71 -1.46 0.85 7.87
N TYR A 72 -2.20 0.55 6.80
CA TYR A 72 -2.04 -0.62 5.95
C TYR A 72 -0.86 -0.48 4.99
N THR A 73 -0.64 0.71 4.44
CA THR A 73 0.53 1.04 3.60
C THR A 73 1.70 1.50 4.48
N THR A 74 2.92 1.47 3.95
CA THR A 74 4.11 1.93 4.68
C THR A 74 5.21 2.43 3.75
N PHE A 75 5.55 3.72 3.88
CA PHE A 75 6.70 4.31 3.22
C PHE A 75 7.99 4.14 4.04
N SER A 76 7.90 4.13 5.37
CA SER A 76 9.07 4.02 6.25
C SER A 76 9.73 2.65 6.16
N THR A 77 8.95 1.57 6.18
CA THR A 77 9.46 0.20 6.00
C THR A 77 10.09 0.04 4.62
N PHE A 78 9.38 0.48 3.57
CA PHE A 78 9.89 0.47 2.19
C PHE A 78 11.22 1.22 2.06
N SER A 79 11.37 2.37 2.71
CA SER A 79 12.61 3.15 2.66
C SER A 79 13.77 2.42 3.32
N VAL A 80 13.55 1.87 4.53
CA VAL A 80 14.58 1.10 5.26
C VAL A 80 14.98 -0.14 4.49
N GLU A 81 14.03 -0.90 3.92
CA GLU A 81 14.31 -2.08 3.09
C GLU A 81 15.22 -1.74 1.90
N ASN A 82 14.98 -0.61 1.23
CA ASN A 82 15.83 -0.18 0.12
C ASN A 82 17.24 0.21 0.56
N VAL A 83 17.37 0.90 1.69
CA VAL A 83 18.70 1.19 2.28
C VAL A 83 19.42 -0.12 2.61
N LEU A 84 18.75 -1.08 3.22
CA LEU A 84 19.34 -2.38 3.56
C LEU A 84 19.78 -3.17 2.30
N LEU A 85 18.99 -3.15 1.23
CA LEU A 85 19.39 -3.77 -0.04
C LEU A 85 20.64 -3.11 -0.64
N LEU A 86 20.77 -1.79 -0.52
CA LEU A 86 21.96 -1.06 -0.99
C LEU A 86 23.19 -1.40 -0.14
N GLU A 87 23.06 -1.43 1.20
CA GLU A 87 24.13 -1.83 2.12
C GLU A 87 24.61 -3.27 1.89
N GLN A 88 23.72 -4.15 1.44
CA GLN A 88 24.04 -5.53 1.05
C GLN A 88 24.68 -5.65 -0.34
N GLY A 89 24.93 -4.53 -1.04
CA GLY A 89 25.44 -4.52 -2.41
C GLY A 89 24.41 -4.94 -3.47
N ALA A 90 23.14 -5.11 -3.10
CA ALA A 90 22.06 -5.57 -3.97
C ALA A 90 21.36 -4.41 -4.70
N GLY A 91 22.13 -3.52 -5.32
CA GLY A 91 21.62 -2.28 -5.94
C GLY A 91 20.55 -2.49 -7.01
N ALA A 92 20.65 -3.56 -7.81
CA ALA A 92 19.62 -3.91 -8.79
C ALA A 92 18.27 -4.24 -8.13
N ARG A 93 18.27 -4.91 -6.97
CA ARG A 93 17.06 -5.25 -6.21
C ARG A 93 16.46 -4.01 -5.56
N ALA A 94 17.30 -3.13 -4.99
CA ALA A 94 16.86 -1.84 -4.47
C ALA A 94 16.18 -1.01 -5.56
N LEU A 95 16.78 -0.91 -6.74
CA LEU A 95 16.19 -0.18 -7.87
C LEU A 95 14.87 -0.82 -8.33
N ALA A 96 14.81 -2.14 -8.43
CA ALA A 96 13.60 -2.86 -8.79
C ALA A 96 12.47 -2.64 -7.77
N ASN A 97 12.78 -2.67 -6.47
CA ASN A 97 11.82 -2.40 -5.41
C ASN A 97 11.33 -0.95 -5.46
N LEU A 98 12.25 0.01 -5.57
CA LEU A 98 11.95 1.44 -5.66
C LEU A 98 11.04 1.75 -6.85
N ALA A 99 11.49 1.42 -8.06
CA ALA A 99 10.78 1.73 -9.29
C ALA A 99 9.50 0.91 -9.40
N GLY A 100 9.55 -0.38 -9.07
CA GLY A 100 8.41 -1.29 -9.13
C GLY A 100 7.28 -0.84 -8.21
N THR A 101 7.58 -0.55 -6.94
CA THR A 101 6.57 -0.09 -5.98
C THR A 101 5.96 1.24 -6.41
N LEU A 102 6.77 2.20 -6.88
CA LEU A 102 6.29 3.52 -7.31
C LEU A 102 5.42 3.42 -8.57
N VAL A 103 5.93 2.80 -9.63
CA VAL A 103 5.23 2.72 -10.93
C VAL A 103 3.94 1.91 -10.78
N ILE A 104 4.00 0.75 -10.13
CA ILE A 104 2.84 -0.13 -9.98
C ILE A 104 1.86 0.46 -8.96
N GLY A 105 2.34 1.10 -7.89
CA GLY A 105 1.49 1.79 -6.93
C GLY A 105 0.68 2.94 -7.57
N VAL A 106 1.34 3.78 -8.38
CA VAL A 106 0.65 4.86 -9.11
C VAL A 106 -0.34 4.29 -10.13
N ALA A 107 0.07 3.26 -10.89
CA ALA A 107 -0.83 2.59 -11.83
C ALA A 107 -2.04 1.96 -11.13
N ALA A 108 -1.84 1.36 -9.97
CA ALA A 108 -2.90 0.77 -9.15
C ALA A 108 -3.87 1.85 -8.64
N ALA A 109 -3.37 2.99 -8.15
CA ALA A 109 -4.21 4.12 -7.75
C ALA A 109 -5.04 4.65 -8.93
N ALA A 110 -4.42 4.81 -10.11
CA ALA A 110 -5.12 5.24 -11.32
C ALA A 110 -6.19 4.22 -11.76
N ALA A 111 -5.88 2.92 -11.68
CA ALA A 111 -6.84 1.86 -11.97
C ALA A 111 -8.02 1.88 -10.99
N GLY A 112 -7.76 2.06 -9.70
CA GLY A 112 -8.81 2.19 -8.69
C GLY A 112 -9.73 3.37 -8.96
N LEU A 113 -9.13 4.52 -9.30
CA LEU A 113 -9.88 5.73 -9.66
C LEU A 113 -10.79 5.48 -10.87
N ALA A 114 -10.25 4.85 -11.93
CA ALA A 114 -10.99 4.55 -13.14
C ALA A 114 -12.11 3.51 -12.92
N LEU A 115 -11.88 2.49 -12.09
CA LEU A 115 -12.90 1.49 -11.74
C LEU A 115 -14.11 2.11 -11.06
N ALA A 116 -13.91 3.16 -10.25
CA ALA A 116 -15.00 3.91 -9.62
C ALA A 116 -15.67 4.94 -10.54
N SER A 117 -15.35 4.97 -11.84
CA SER A 117 -16.07 5.79 -12.83
C SER A 117 -17.08 4.98 -13.66
N LEU A 118 -17.14 3.67 -13.44
CA LEU A 118 -18.06 2.72 -14.09
C LEU A 118 -19.42 2.69 -13.38
#